data_AF-A0A0E9MNC7-F1
#
_entry.id   AF-A0A0E9MNC7-F1
#
_cell.length_a   1.000
_cell.length_b   1.000
_cell.length_c   1.000
_cell.angle_alpha   90.00
_cell.angle_beta   90.00
_cell.angle_gamma   90.00
#
_symmetry.space_group_name_H-M   'P 1'
#
loop_
_entity.id
_entity.type
_entity.pdbx_description
1 polymer ?
#
loop_
_entity_poly.entity_id
_entity_poly.type
_entity_poly.pdbx_seq_one_letter_code
_entity_poly.pdbx_strand_id
1 'polypeptide(L)'
;MNGDVPIGQLFSQLVDDGKRYARAEVELYKAKAADKAQPVKMAAIYGGIAVTLALSAVTALLVGLILALETLVGPLAATLIVVLVTLVIAGGLGYLAYKQVLEARR
;
A
#
# COMPACT_ATOMS: atom_id res chain seq x y z
N MET A 1 59.72 -4.58 -28.45
CA MET A 1 59.06 -3.70 -27.48
C MET A 1 58.82 -2.36 -28.16
N ASN A 2 57.70 -1.71 -27.86
CA ASN A 2 57.23 -0.39 -28.32
C ASN A 2 56.13 -0.46 -29.39
N GLY A 3 54.90 -0.24 -28.93
CA GLY A 3 53.73 0.06 -29.73
C GLY A 3 52.89 1.01 -28.90
N ASP A 4 53.25 2.29 -28.91
CA ASP A 4 52.53 3.33 -28.19
C ASP A 4 51.08 3.31 -28.69
N VAL A 5 50.14 3.04 -27.78
CA VAL A 5 48.72 2.99 -28.11
C VAL A 5 48.34 4.38 -28.64
N PRO A 6 47.86 4.49 -29.90
CA PRO A 6 47.49 5.78 -30.46
C PRO A 6 46.50 6.48 -29.54
N ILE A 7 46.70 7.77 -29.26
CA ILE A 7 45.83 8.56 -28.36
C ILE A 7 44.35 8.45 -28.77
N GLY A 8 44.06 8.30 -30.07
CA GLY A 8 42.70 8.03 -30.56
C GLY A 8 42.10 6.71 -30.09
N GLN A 9 42.90 5.65 -29.90
CA GLN A 9 42.42 4.39 -29.32
C GLN A 9 42.12 4.51 -27.83
N LEU A 10 42.93 5.27 -27.07
CA LEU A 10 42.65 5.55 -25.65
C LEU A 10 41.37 6.36 -25.49
N PHE A 11 41.14 7.34 -26.37
CA PHE A 11 39.92 8.14 -26.37
C PHE A 11 38.69 7.32 -26.74
N SER A 12 38.81 6.43 -27.73
CA SER A 12 37.75 5.47 -28.10
C SER A 12 37.43 4.54 -26.93
N GLN A 13 38.46 4.00 -26.27
CA GLN A 13 38.29 3.13 -25.10
C GLN A 13 37.61 3.86 -23.94
N LEU A 14 37.99 5.11 -23.66
CA LEU A 14 37.38 5.91 -22.59
C LEU A 14 35.89 6.22 -22.87
N VAL A 15 35.54 6.51 -24.12
CA VAL A 15 34.14 6.73 -24.53
C VAL A 15 33.34 5.43 -24.45
N ASP A 16 33.91 4.31 -24.85
CA ASP A 16 33.26 3.01 -24.76
C ASP A 16 33.09 2.56 -23.30
N ASP A 17 34.09 2.76 -22.46
CA ASP A 17 34.01 2.47 -21.02
C ASP A 17 32.99 3.37 -20.32
N GLY A 18 32.93 4.66 -20.68
CA GLY A 18 31.90 5.58 -20.19
C GLY A 18 30.48 5.15 -20.58
N LYS A 19 30.27 4.68 -21.82
CA LYS A 19 28.99 4.11 -22.26
C LYS A 19 28.64 2.83 -21.51
N ARG A 20 29.62 1.96 -21.28
CA ARG A 20 29.41 0.71 -20.51
C ARG A 20 29.06 1.00 -19.06
N TYR A 21 29.73 1.97 -18.44
CA TYR A 21 29.44 2.43 -17.09
C TYR A 21 28.01 3.00 -16.98
N ALA A 22 27.62 3.89 -17.90
CA ALA A 22 26.27 4.45 -17.92
C ALA A 22 25.18 3.36 -18.09
N ARG A 23 25.43 2.35 -18.93
CA ARG A 23 24.52 1.20 -19.08
C ARG A 23 24.43 0.36 -17.80
N ALA A 24 25.56 0.11 -17.14
CA ALA A 24 25.60 -0.64 -15.89
C ALA A 24 24.83 0.07 -14.77
N GLU A 25 24.94 1.40 -14.68
CA GLU A 25 24.20 2.19 -13.70
C GLU A 25 22.67 2.09 -13.93
N VAL A 26 22.23 2.21 -15.19
CA VAL A 26 20.81 2.04 -15.58
C VAL A 26 20.31 0.63 -15.26
N GLU A 27 21.08 -0.40 -15.56
CA GLU A 27 20.74 -1.79 -15.21
C GLU A 27 20.66 -2.01 -13.70
N LEU A 28 21.54 -1.37 -12.93
CA LEU A 28 21.56 -1.45 -11.47
C LEU A 28 20.34 -0.75 -10.85
N TYR A 29 19.92 0.40 -11.39
CA TYR A 29 18.66 1.05 -11.00
C TYR A 29 17.44 0.18 -11.37
N LYS A 30 17.44 -0.42 -12.56
CA LYS A 30 16.37 -1.31 -13.00
C LYS A 30 16.28 -2.56 -12.13
N ALA A 31 17.40 -3.15 -11.74
CA ALA A 31 17.47 -4.27 -10.82
C ALA A 31 16.96 -3.90 -9.42
N LYS A 32 17.41 -2.78 -8.85
CA LYS A 32 16.90 -2.27 -7.57
C LYS A 32 15.39 -1.97 -7.59
N ALA A 33 14.89 -1.44 -8.70
CA ALA A 33 13.46 -1.18 -8.88
C ALA A 33 12.66 -2.49 -8.99
N ALA A 34 13.17 -3.48 -9.74
CA ALA A 34 12.53 -4.79 -9.87
C ALA A 34 12.52 -5.56 -8.54
N ASP A 35 13.63 -5.53 -7.81
CA ASP A 35 13.78 -6.20 -6.50
C ASP A 35 12.83 -5.60 -5.45
N LYS A 36 12.63 -4.28 -5.47
CA LYS A 36 11.64 -3.60 -4.61
C LYS A 36 10.19 -3.77 -5.08
N ALA A 37 9.94 -4.04 -6.36
CA ALA A 37 8.58 -4.12 -6.90
C ALA A 37 7.82 -5.37 -6.44
N GLN A 38 8.50 -6.51 -6.33
CA GLN A 38 7.88 -7.78 -5.95
C GLN A 38 7.33 -7.81 -4.51
N PRO A 39 8.07 -7.38 -3.47
CA PRO A 39 7.54 -7.32 -2.10
C PRO A 39 6.43 -6.29 -1.96
N VAL A 40 6.50 -5.16 -2.67
CA VAL A 40 5.42 -4.14 -2.68
C VAL A 40 4.15 -4.70 -3.31
N LYS A 41 4.25 -5.44 -4.42
CA LYS A 41 3.11 -6.12 -5.03
C LYS A 41 2.46 -7.11 -4.09
N MET A 42 3.25 -7.96 -3.44
CA MET A 42 2.72 -8.96 -2.50
C MET A 42 2.11 -8.29 -1.26
N ALA A 43 2.75 -7.27 -0.72
CA ALA A 43 2.19 -6.48 0.39
C ALA A 43 0.85 -5.83 0.01
N ALA A 44 0.71 -5.31 -1.21
CA ALA A 44 -0.55 -4.76 -1.70
C ALA A 44 -1.64 -5.83 -1.86
N ILE A 45 -1.30 -7.03 -2.36
CA ILE A 45 -2.26 -8.15 -2.48
C ILE A 45 -2.73 -8.61 -1.10
N TYR A 46 -1.79 -8.92 -0.19
CA TYR A 46 -2.14 -9.35 1.16
C TYR A 46 -2.90 -8.27 1.92
N GLY A 47 -2.49 -7.01 1.80
CA GLY A 47 -3.19 -5.87 2.38
C GLY A 47 -4.61 -5.72 1.82
N GLY A 48 -4.79 -5.84 0.51
CA GLY A 48 -6.11 -5.79 -0.13
C GLY A 48 -7.04 -6.92 0.31
N ILE A 49 -6.53 -8.14 0.40
CA ILE A 49 -7.28 -9.30 0.91
C ILE A 49 -7.67 -9.07 2.37
N ALA A 50 -6.73 -8.64 3.20
CA ALA A 50 -6.98 -8.37 4.62
C ALA A 50 -8.05 -7.28 4.83
N VAL A 51 -7.97 -6.16 4.10
CA VAL A 51 -8.98 -5.09 4.17
C VAL A 51 -10.35 -5.60 3.72
N THR A 52 -10.40 -6.36 2.63
CA THR A 52 -11.67 -6.93 2.14
C THR A 52 -12.29 -7.86 3.17
N LEU A 53 -11.51 -8.79 3.74
CA LEU A 53 -11.98 -9.69 4.79
C LEU A 53 -12.41 -8.96 6.05
N ALA A 54 -11.69 -7.91 6.46
CA ALA A 54 -12.06 -7.10 7.61
C ALA A 54 -13.43 -6.41 7.38
N LEU A 55 -13.66 -5.83 6.20
CA LEU A 55 -14.94 -5.22 5.85
C LEU A 55 -16.08 -6.26 5.80
N SER A 56 -15.82 -7.44 5.21
CA SER A 56 -16.78 -8.55 5.22
C SER A 56 -17.12 -9.02 6.62
N ALA A 57 -16.11 -9.13 7.50
CA ALA A 57 -16.30 -9.57 8.89
C ALA A 57 -17.13 -8.56 9.70
N VAL A 58 -16.84 -7.26 9.57
CA VAL A 58 -17.66 -6.20 10.20
C VAL A 58 -19.10 -6.28 9.71
N THR A 59 -19.32 -6.43 8.41
CA THR A 59 -20.66 -6.55 7.83
C THR A 59 -21.40 -7.78 8.38
N ALA A 60 -20.75 -8.94 8.38
CA ALA A 60 -21.31 -10.18 8.93
C ALA A 60 -21.63 -10.07 10.42
N LEU A 61 -20.78 -9.39 11.19
CA LEU A 61 -20.99 -9.15 12.62
C LEU A 61 -22.21 -8.25 12.87
N LEU A 62 -22.37 -7.17 12.09
CA LEU A 62 -23.55 -6.31 12.17
C LEU A 62 -24.83 -7.06 11.79
N VAL A 63 -24.80 -7.87 10.73
CA VAL A 63 -25.95 -8.72 10.36
C VAL A 63 -26.27 -9.71 11.46
N GLY A 64 -25.28 -10.41 12.01
CA GLY A 64 -25.47 -11.33 13.14
C GLY A 64 -26.06 -10.66 14.37
N LEU A 65 -25.63 -9.43 14.68
CA LEU A 65 -26.17 -8.63 15.79
C LEU A 65 -27.63 -8.25 15.55
N ILE A 66 -27.99 -7.86 14.31
CA ILE A 66 -29.37 -7.57 13.93
C ILE A 66 -30.24 -8.81 14.12
N LEU A 67 -29.83 -9.97 13.61
CA LEU A 67 -30.58 -11.23 13.73
C LEU A 67 -30.75 -11.66 15.19
N ALA A 68 -29.72 -11.49 16.02
CA ALA A 68 -29.81 -11.78 17.44
C ALA A 68 -30.83 -10.87 18.14
N LEU A 69 -30.79 -9.57 17.84
CA LEU A 69 -31.65 -8.57 18.48
C LEU A 69 -33.09 -8.61 17.94
N GLU A 70 -33.27 -9.03 16.69
CA GLU A 70 -34.57 -9.24 16.06
C GLU A 70 -35.47 -10.15 16.89
N THR A 71 -34.90 -11.18 17.53
CA THR A 71 -35.64 -12.12 18.39
C THR A 71 -36.27 -11.46 19.64
N LEU A 72 -35.80 -10.28 20.05
CA LEU A 72 -36.27 -9.57 21.25
C LEU A 72 -37.19 -8.39 20.92
N VAL A 73 -36.83 -7.58 19.92
CA VAL A 73 -37.49 -6.29 19.64
C VAL A 73 -38.15 -6.21 18.27
N GLY A 74 -38.04 -7.27 17.47
CA GLY A 74 -38.50 -7.31 16.08
C GLY A 74 -37.52 -6.66 15.09
N PRO A 75 -37.72 -6.90 13.78
CA PRO A 75 -36.72 -6.61 12.75
C PRO A 75 -36.44 -5.12 12.56
N LEU A 76 -37.48 -4.28 12.54
CA LEU A 76 -37.33 -2.83 12.32
C LEU A 76 -36.65 -2.13 13.50
N ALA A 77 -36.99 -2.51 14.73
CA ALA A 77 -36.34 -1.93 15.91
C ALA A 77 -34.88 -2.40 16.03
N ALA A 78 -34.61 -3.68 15.77
CA ALA A 78 -33.25 -4.22 15.81
C ALA A 78 -32.32 -3.52 14.83
N THR A 79 -32.75 -3.37 13.57
CA THR A 79 -31.98 -2.66 12.53
C THR A 79 -31.72 -1.21 12.91
N LEU A 80 -32.74 -0.47 13.37
CA LEU A 80 -32.56 0.93 13.80
C LEU A 80 -31.56 1.06 14.95
N ILE A 81 -31.65 0.20 15.96
CA ILE A 81 -30.74 0.22 17.11
C ILE A 81 -29.30 -0.02 16.66
N VAL A 82 -29.06 -1.07 15.87
CA VAL A 82 -27.71 -1.41 15.41
C VAL A 82 -27.12 -0.31 14.53
N VAL A 83 -27.92 0.28 13.64
CA VAL A 83 -27.47 1.40 12.79
C VAL A 83 -27.09 2.61 13.63
N LEU A 84 -27.93 3.02 14.58
CA LEU A 84 -27.65 4.19 15.42
C LEU A 84 -26.38 4.00 16.26
N VAL A 85 -26.23 2.83 16.90
CA VAL A 85 -25.03 2.51 17.69
C VAL A 85 -23.79 2.52 16.81
N THR A 86 -23.86 1.91 15.62
CA THR A 86 -22.72 1.85 14.69
C THR A 86 -22.33 3.24 14.20
N LEU A 87 -23.31 4.11 13.90
CA LEU A 87 -23.04 5.50 13.48
C LEU A 87 -22.40 6.33 14.58
N VAL A 88 -22.80 6.14 15.85
CA VAL A 88 -22.15 6.82 16.98
C VAL A 88 -20.68 6.40 17.10
N ILE A 89 -20.40 5.11 16.99
CA ILE A 89 -19.01 4.58 17.04
C ILE A 89 -18.21 5.12 15.85
N ALA A 90 -18.74 5.01 14.63
CA ALA A 90 -18.06 5.45 13.41
C ALA A 90 -17.81 6.98 13.43
N GLY A 91 -18.78 7.77 13.88
CA GLY A 91 -18.64 9.21 14.05
C GLY A 91 -17.56 9.57 15.07
N GLY A 92 -17.52 8.86 16.20
CA GLY A 92 -16.49 9.04 17.22
C GLY A 92 -15.07 8.73 16.71
N LEU A 93 -14.90 7.60 16.04
CA LEU A 93 -13.62 7.22 15.43
C LEU A 93 -13.20 8.21 14.33
N GLY A 94 -14.15 8.64 13.49
CA GLY A 94 -13.91 9.64 12.44
C GLY A 94 -13.47 10.99 13.01
N TYR A 95 -14.08 11.41 14.13
CA TYR A 95 -13.68 12.63 14.83
C TYR A 95 -12.26 12.55 15.40
N LEU A 96 -11.90 11.42 16.03
CA LEU A 96 -10.55 11.19 16.54
C LEU A 96 -9.51 11.16 15.41
N ALA A 97 -9.83 10.50 14.29
CA ALA A 97 -8.97 10.47 13.11
C ALA A 97 -8.79 11.88 12.52
N TYR A 98 -9.86 12.67 12.41
CA TYR A 98 -9.79 14.05 11.96
C TYR A 98 -8.87 14.91 12.83
N LYS A 99 -8.98 14.74 14.16
CA LYS A 99 -8.13 15.45 15.12
C LYS A 99 -6.65 15.09 14.95
N GLN A 100 -6.32 13.80 14.79
CA GLN A 100 -4.94 13.36 14.59
C GLN A 100 -4.33 13.93 13.29
N VAL A 101 -5.10 13.96 12.20
CA VAL A 101 -4.64 14.53 10.92
C VAL A 101 -4.43 16.04 11.02
N LEU A 102 -5.26 16.74 11.80
CA LEU A 102 -5.10 18.18 12.03
C LEU A 102 -3.85 18.47 12.87
N GLU A 103 -3.58 17.66 13.90
CA GLU A 103 -2.38 17.77 14.73
C GLU A 103 -1.10 17.48 13.93
N ALA A 104 -1.10 16.46 13.07
CA ALA A 104 0.06 16.12 12.23
C ALA A 104 0.40 17.19 11.18
N ARG A 105 -0.48 18.17 10.95
CA ARG A 105 -0.27 19.29 10.03
C ARG A 105 0.23 20.59 10.70
N ARG A 106 0.33 20.64 12.03
CA ARG A 106 0.92 21.76 12.78
C ARG A 106 2.38 21.51 13.09
#